data_AF-A0A6A6K4P5-F1
#
_entry.id   AF-A0A6A6K4P5-F1
#
_cell.length_a   1.000
_cell.length_b   1.000
_cell.length_c   1.000
_cell.angle_alpha   90.00
_cell.angle_beta   90.00
_cell.angle_gamma   90.00
#
_symmetry.space_group_name_H-M   'P 1'
#
loop_
_entity.id
_entity.type
_entity.pdbx_description
1 polymer ?
#
loop_
_entity_poly.entity_id
_entity_poly.type
_entity_poly.pdbx_seq_one_letter_code
_entity_poly.pdbx_strand_id
1 'polypeptide(L)'
;MENLVAGIIPNDLELDLATSGGGGLGTFIGICVISGLFGVADAHVQGGMIGDLSYMQPEFLQSFLAGLAASGTLTSVLRLITKAAFENSKNGPQGSYSIFAISAFFEFLCVILYAYAFPKLPIVKYYRSKAASEGSKTVSADLAAGGIRTLPQIEAEEDPKKLERLSNKELLLENIDYAFDLFLIYVLTLSIFPGFLSEDTGSHSLGAWYALVLIAMYNVWDFIGRNIHLIKSLKLESRKVLTLAILSRFLLIPAFYFTAKYADQGWMIMLTSLLGLTNGYLTVCVLTSAPKGYKGPEQNALGNLLTLFLLGGIFAGVTLDWLWLIGKGW
;
A
#
# COMPACT_ATOMS: atom_id res chain seq x y z
N MET A 1 4.02 -5.19 0.28
CA MET A 1 3.62 -6.60 0.16
C MET A 1 4.72 -7.60 0.57
N GLU A 2 5.99 -7.20 0.72
CA GLU A 2 7.03 -8.06 1.32
C GLU A 2 6.70 -8.52 2.75
N ASN A 3 6.07 -7.68 3.57
CA ASN A 3 5.57 -8.07 4.90
C ASN A 3 4.15 -8.68 4.88
N LEU A 4 3.50 -8.68 3.71
CA LEU A 4 2.36 -9.56 3.47
C LEU A 4 2.90 -10.97 3.23
N VAL A 5 3.87 -11.17 2.33
CA VAL A 5 4.41 -12.50 2.04
C VAL A 5 5.23 -13.08 3.21
N ALA A 6 6.06 -12.27 3.89
CA ALA A 6 6.85 -12.73 5.04
C ALA A 6 6.05 -13.01 6.32
N GLY A 7 4.77 -12.61 6.38
CA GLY A 7 3.91 -12.86 7.54
C GLY A 7 2.60 -13.60 7.24
N ILE A 8 2.22 -13.78 5.96
CA ILE A 8 1.03 -14.55 5.53
C ILE A 8 1.30 -16.05 5.60
N ILE A 9 2.56 -16.44 5.54
CA ILE A 9 2.96 -17.83 5.57
C ILE A 9 3.20 -18.18 7.05
N PRO A 10 2.50 -19.17 7.65
CA PRO A 10 3.10 -19.88 8.76
C PRO A 10 4.41 -20.39 8.18
N ASN A 11 5.54 -19.79 8.55
CA ASN A 11 6.86 -20.12 8.00
C ASN A 11 7.19 -21.62 8.15
N ASP A 12 6.38 -22.37 8.88
CA ASP A 12 6.45 -23.81 9.01
C ASP A 12 5.63 -24.58 7.94
N LEU A 13 4.51 -24.05 7.40
CA LEU A 13 3.52 -24.84 6.65
C LEU A 13 3.76 -24.90 5.13
N GLU A 14 3.99 -23.77 4.43
CA GLU A 14 4.40 -23.84 3.01
C GLU A 14 5.84 -24.31 2.89
N LEU A 15 6.68 -24.02 3.90
CA LEU A 15 8.04 -24.51 4.00
C LEU A 15 8.05 -26.03 4.15
N ASP A 16 7.22 -26.63 5.02
CA ASP A 16 7.11 -28.10 5.11
C ASP A 16 6.57 -28.72 3.83
N LEU A 17 5.61 -28.08 3.15
CA LEU A 17 4.98 -28.62 1.95
C LEU A 17 5.89 -28.57 0.72
N ALA A 18 6.66 -27.49 0.54
CA ALA A 18 7.60 -27.34 -0.58
C ALA A 18 8.94 -28.04 -0.34
N THR A 19 9.32 -28.30 0.93
CA THR A 19 10.61 -28.94 1.27
C THR A 19 10.51 -30.37 1.74
N SER A 20 9.31 -30.93 1.89
CA SER A 20 9.10 -32.16 2.69
C SER A 20 9.77 -32.09 4.07
N GLY A 21 9.82 -30.89 4.68
CA GLY A 21 10.53 -30.60 5.93
C GLY A 21 12.06 -30.59 5.85
N GLY A 22 12.63 -30.55 4.64
CA GLY A 22 14.07 -30.68 4.40
C GLY A 22 14.88 -29.39 4.45
N GLY A 23 14.25 -28.21 4.58
CA GLY A 23 14.90 -26.90 4.78
C GLY A 23 16.25 -26.70 4.08
N GLY A 24 16.25 -26.29 2.81
CA GLY A 24 17.48 -26.14 2.01
C GLY A 24 17.59 -24.80 1.27
N LEU A 25 18.82 -24.43 0.87
CA LEU A 25 19.13 -23.20 0.13
C LEU A 25 18.28 -23.06 -1.15
N GLY A 26 18.04 -24.15 -1.86
CA GLY A 26 17.23 -24.15 -3.09
C GLY A 26 15.78 -23.72 -2.84
N THR A 27 15.17 -24.15 -1.74
CA THR A 27 13.81 -23.75 -1.38
C THR A 27 13.75 -22.31 -0.93
N PHE A 28 14.72 -21.87 -0.13
CA PHE A 28 14.83 -20.46 0.26
C PHE A 28 14.90 -19.56 -0.98
N ILE A 29 15.78 -19.88 -1.94
CA ILE A 29 15.88 -19.17 -3.22
C ILE A 29 14.53 -19.21 -3.96
N GLY A 30 13.87 -20.37 -4.03
CA GLY A 30 12.56 -20.50 -4.66
C GLY A 30 11.50 -19.59 -4.06
N ILE A 31 11.42 -19.52 -2.72
CA ILE A 31 10.49 -18.65 -1.99
C ILE A 31 10.80 -17.18 -2.26
N CYS A 32 12.07 -16.79 -2.24
CA CYS A 32 12.49 -15.41 -2.56
C CYS A 32 12.09 -15.03 -3.99
N VAL A 33 12.30 -15.92 -4.97
CA VAL A 33 11.91 -15.67 -6.37
C VAL A 33 10.40 -15.50 -6.51
N ILE A 34 9.62 -16.41 -5.91
CA ILE A 34 8.14 -16.34 -5.95
C ILE A 34 7.66 -15.04 -5.27
N SER A 35 8.20 -14.71 -4.11
CA SER A 35 7.88 -13.47 -3.38
C SER A 35 8.19 -12.22 -4.21
N GLY A 36 9.35 -12.21 -4.88
CA GLY A 36 9.75 -11.13 -5.79
C GLY A 36 8.79 -10.98 -6.97
N LEU A 37 8.35 -12.08 -7.57
CA LEU A 37 7.36 -12.06 -8.66
C LEU A 37 6.02 -11.48 -8.20
N PHE A 38 5.53 -11.87 -7.03
CA PHE A 38 4.33 -11.28 -6.44
C PHE A 38 4.51 -9.78 -6.14
N GLY A 39 5.68 -9.37 -5.64
CA GLY A 39 6.00 -7.96 -5.42
C GLY A 39 5.98 -7.13 -6.71
N VAL A 40 6.52 -7.67 -7.81
CA VAL A 40 6.47 -7.01 -9.13
C VAL A 40 5.04 -6.94 -9.66
N ALA A 41 4.25 -8.01 -9.51
CA ALA A 41 2.86 -8.02 -9.93
C ALA A 41 2.02 -6.99 -9.15
N ASP A 42 2.20 -6.92 -7.83
CA ASP A 42 1.57 -5.91 -6.97
C ASP A 42 1.94 -4.49 -7.38
N ALA A 43 3.23 -4.23 -7.62
CA ALA A 43 3.70 -2.92 -8.07
C ALA A 43 3.01 -2.47 -9.37
N HIS A 44 2.81 -3.39 -10.32
CA HIS A 44 2.11 -3.09 -11.58
C HIS A 44 0.61 -2.81 -11.36
N VAL A 45 -0.06 -3.65 -10.57
CA VAL A 45 -1.49 -3.45 -10.27
C VAL A 45 -1.70 -2.17 -9.48
N GLN A 46 -0.90 -1.92 -8.44
CA GLN A 46 -0.99 -0.72 -7.62
C GLN A 46 -0.72 0.55 -8.42
N GLY A 47 0.34 0.56 -9.25
CA GLY A 47 0.65 1.70 -10.12
C GLY A 47 -0.46 1.97 -11.13
N GLY A 48 -0.92 0.92 -11.82
CA GLY A 48 -2.01 1.02 -12.79
C GLY A 48 -3.31 1.55 -12.17
N MET A 49 -3.70 1.03 -11.00
CA MET A 49 -4.91 1.46 -10.30
C MET A 49 -4.80 2.89 -9.76
N ILE A 50 -3.68 3.27 -9.13
CA ILE A 50 -3.49 4.64 -8.65
C ILE A 50 -3.48 5.61 -9.83
N GLY A 51 -2.82 5.27 -10.93
CA GLY A 51 -2.84 6.05 -12.17
C GLY A 51 -4.26 6.22 -12.73
N ASP A 52 -5.01 5.12 -12.86
CA ASP A 52 -6.37 5.16 -13.41
C ASP A 52 -7.32 6.02 -12.54
N LEU A 53 -7.22 5.88 -11.22
CA LEU A 53 -8.08 6.62 -10.28
C LEU A 53 -7.66 8.08 -10.11
N SER A 54 -6.41 8.44 -10.43
CA SER A 54 -5.88 9.80 -10.25
C SER A 54 -6.57 10.85 -11.11
N TYR A 55 -7.13 10.47 -12.28
CA TYR A 55 -7.89 11.39 -13.14
C TYR A 55 -9.41 11.36 -12.91
N MET A 56 -9.87 10.55 -11.96
CA MET A 56 -11.28 10.47 -11.58
C MET A 56 -11.57 11.43 -10.42
N GLN A 57 -12.30 10.97 -9.40
CA GLN A 57 -12.54 11.73 -8.17
C GLN A 57 -11.54 11.31 -7.08
N PRO A 58 -11.02 12.26 -6.28
CA PRO A 58 -10.18 11.95 -5.12
C PRO A 58 -10.79 10.93 -4.16
N GLU A 59 -12.12 10.91 -4.06
CA GLU A 59 -12.88 9.96 -3.24
C GLU A 59 -12.73 8.51 -3.72
N PHE A 60 -12.58 8.27 -5.03
CA PHE A 60 -12.34 6.92 -5.56
C PHE A 60 -10.94 6.44 -5.25
N LEU A 61 -9.94 7.31 -5.43
CA LEU A 61 -8.56 7.00 -5.06
C LEU A 61 -8.44 6.76 -3.55
N GLN A 62 -9.07 7.59 -2.72
CA GLN A 62 -9.12 7.37 -1.27
C GLN A 62 -9.80 6.04 -0.91
N SER A 63 -10.93 5.71 -1.56
CA SER A 63 -11.65 4.45 -1.29
C SER A 63 -10.81 3.22 -1.65
N PHE A 64 -10.07 3.27 -2.76
CA PHE A 64 -9.13 2.23 -3.14
C PHE A 64 -8.01 2.06 -2.10
N LEU A 65 -7.40 3.17 -1.67
CA LEU A 65 -6.36 3.16 -0.64
C LEU A 65 -6.89 2.66 0.71
N ALA A 66 -8.11 3.04 1.10
CA ALA A 66 -8.76 2.54 2.30
C ALA A 66 -9.05 1.04 2.20
N GLY A 67 -9.48 0.55 1.03
CA GLY A 67 -9.65 -0.88 0.77
C GLY A 67 -8.35 -1.68 0.95
N LEU A 68 -7.22 -1.13 0.50
CA LEU A 68 -5.89 -1.73 0.71
C LEU A 68 -5.52 -1.85 2.20
N ALA A 69 -5.86 -0.85 3.02
CA ALA A 69 -5.63 -0.92 4.47
C ALA A 69 -6.65 -1.82 5.20
N ALA A 70 -7.89 -1.88 4.70
CA ALA A 70 -8.92 -2.77 5.21
C ALA A 70 -8.50 -4.24 5.04
N SER A 71 -7.91 -4.62 3.90
CA SER A 71 -7.41 -5.98 3.69
C SER A 71 -6.26 -6.33 4.63
N GLY A 72 -5.34 -5.39 4.91
CA GLY A 72 -4.29 -5.56 5.92
C GLY A 72 -4.84 -5.74 7.34
N THR A 73 -5.87 -4.96 7.70
CA THR A 73 -6.59 -5.10 8.97
C THR A 73 -7.28 -6.44 9.10
N LEU A 74 -8.04 -6.85 8.08
CA LEU A 74 -8.73 -8.14 8.04
C LEU A 74 -7.73 -9.30 8.16
N THR A 75 -6.60 -9.22 7.44
CA THR A 75 -5.52 -10.21 7.53
C THR A 75 -4.96 -10.30 8.94
N SER A 76 -4.75 -9.16 9.61
CA SER A 76 -4.25 -9.12 10.99
C SER A 76 -5.25 -9.75 11.98
N VAL A 77 -6.54 -9.45 11.83
CA VAL A 77 -7.61 -10.06 12.63
C VAL A 77 -7.66 -11.57 12.41
N LEU A 78 -7.59 -12.02 11.15
CA LEU A 78 -7.54 -13.45 10.83
C LEU A 78 -6.31 -14.12 11.46
N ARG A 79 -5.13 -13.49 11.44
CA ARG A 79 -3.94 -14.03 12.12
C ARG A 79 -4.16 -14.21 13.62
N LEU A 80 -4.79 -13.23 14.29
CA LEU A 80 -5.11 -13.32 15.71
C LEU A 80 -6.12 -14.44 16.00
N ILE A 81 -7.17 -14.57 15.19
CA ILE A 81 -8.20 -15.62 15.32
C ILE A 81 -7.58 -17.00 15.07
N THR A 82 -6.81 -17.16 13.99
CA THR A 82 -6.13 -18.42 13.64
C THR A 82 -5.19 -18.84 14.77
N LYS A 83 -4.37 -17.91 15.29
CA LYS A 83 -3.53 -18.24 16.43
C LYS A 83 -4.38 -18.68 17.63
N ALA A 84 -5.42 -17.94 17.99
CA ALA A 84 -6.27 -18.27 19.14
C ALA A 84 -6.99 -19.62 18.99
N ALA A 85 -7.42 -19.95 17.78
CA ALA A 85 -8.16 -21.17 17.48
C ALA A 85 -7.26 -22.41 17.37
N PHE A 86 -6.01 -22.26 16.91
CA PHE A 86 -5.15 -23.39 16.57
C PHE A 86 -3.89 -23.54 17.44
N GLU A 87 -3.63 -22.67 18.42
CA GLU A 87 -2.46 -22.74 19.31
C GLU A 87 -2.27 -24.11 19.98
N ASN A 88 -3.35 -24.89 20.15
CA ASN A 88 -3.34 -26.19 20.81
C ASN A 88 -3.90 -27.37 19.96
N SER A 89 -4.11 -27.18 18.66
CA SER A 89 -4.78 -28.19 17.82
C SER A 89 -3.82 -28.98 16.93
N LYS A 90 -3.90 -30.33 17.00
CA LYS A 90 -3.18 -31.24 16.08
C LYS A 90 -3.67 -31.15 14.61
N ASN A 91 -4.78 -30.47 14.35
CA ASN A 91 -5.39 -30.30 13.02
C ASN A 91 -5.13 -28.92 12.39
N GLY A 92 -4.15 -28.15 12.90
CA GLY A 92 -3.76 -26.82 12.38
C GLY A 92 -3.58 -26.72 10.85
N PRO A 93 -2.99 -27.72 10.16
CA PRO A 93 -2.83 -27.68 8.71
C PRO A 93 -4.17 -27.65 7.95
N GLN A 94 -5.15 -28.46 8.35
CA GLN A 94 -6.44 -28.58 7.65
C GLN A 94 -7.28 -27.31 7.75
N GLY A 95 -7.31 -26.66 8.92
CA GLY A 95 -8.00 -25.39 9.10
C GLY A 95 -7.39 -24.25 8.29
N SER A 96 -6.06 -24.24 8.14
CA SER A 96 -5.35 -23.24 7.34
C SER A 96 -5.70 -23.35 5.85
N TYR A 97 -5.78 -24.56 5.28
CA TYR A 97 -6.19 -24.75 3.88
C TYR A 97 -7.58 -24.21 3.56
N SER A 98 -8.54 -24.34 4.48
CA SER A 98 -9.88 -23.79 4.29
C SER A 98 -9.89 -22.25 4.24
N ILE A 99 -9.07 -21.60 5.05
CA ILE A 99 -8.94 -20.13 5.06
C ILE A 99 -8.30 -19.63 3.76
N PHE A 100 -7.26 -20.32 3.27
CA PHE A 100 -6.63 -19.99 1.99
C PHE A 100 -7.59 -20.17 0.82
N ALA A 101 -8.37 -21.26 0.80
CA ALA A 101 -9.36 -21.50 -0.25
C ALA A 101 -10.44 -20.41 -0.30
N ILE A 102 -10.93 -19.98 0.87
CA ILE A 102 -11.90 -18.88 0.98
C ILE A 102 -11.28 -17.57 0.47
N SER A 103 -10.04 -17.28 0.87
CA SER A 103 -9.33 -16.06 0.44
C SER A 103 -9.13 -16.04 -1.08
N ALA A 104 -8.71 -17.16 -1.67
CA ALA A 104 -8.56 -17.29 -3.12
C ALA A 104 -9.88 -17.12 -3.88
N PHE A 105 -10.99 -17.63 -3.32
CA PHE A 105 -12.32 -17.42 -3.90
C PHE A 105 -12.73 -15.95 -3.89
N PHE A 106 -12.53 -15.24 -2.77
CA PHE A 106 -12.81 -13.80 -2.69
C PHE A 106 -11.93 -12.98 -3.63
N GLU A 107 -10.64 -13.31 -3.75
CA GLU A 107 -9.73 -12.65 -4.69
C GLU A 107 -10.20 -12.83 -6.13
N PHE A 108 -10.56 -14.05 -6.51
CA PHE A 108 -11.09 -14.33 -7.85
C PHE A 108 -12.40 -13.58 -8.12
N LEU A 109 -13.28 -13.47 -7.12
CA LEU A 109 -14.50 -12.67 -7.21
C LEU A 109 -14.18 -11.18 -7.39
N CYS A 110 -13.20 -10.63 -6.66
CA CYS A 110 -12.73 -9.25 -6.82
C CYS A 110 -12.20 -9.00 -8.24
N VAL A 111 -11.40 -9.92 -8.79
CA VAL A 111 -10.90 -9.83 -10.17
C VAL A 111 -12.05 -9.84 -11.17
N ILE A 112 -13.06 -10.70 -11.00
CA ILE A 112 -14.25 -10.72 -11.87
C ILE A 112 -15.02 -9.40 -11.78
N LEU A 113 -15.26 -8.88 -10.57
CA LEU A 113 -15.97 -7.62 -10.38
C LEU A 113 -15.20 -6.46 -11.02
N TYR A 114 -13.88 -6.42 -10.85
CA TYR A 114 -13.03 -5.42 -11.48
C TYR A 114 -13.03 -5.56 -13.01
N ALA A 115 -12.93 -6.77 -13.57
CA ALA A 115 -12.86 -6.96 -15.02
C ALA A 115 -14.21 -6.68 -15.72
N TYR A 116 -15.34 -7.04 -15.10
CA TYR A 116 -16.65 -7.04 -15.77
C TYR A 116 -17.62 -5.98 -15.28
N ALA A 117 -17.57 -5.57 -14.01
CA ALA A 117 -18.49 -4.59 -13.45
C ALA A 117 -17.91 -3.18 -13.49
N PHE A 118 -16.65 -3.00 -13.05
CA PHE A 118 -16.03 -1.67 -12.93
C PHE A 118 -16.01 -0.86 -14.24
N PRO A 119 -15.60 -1.38 -15.41
CA PRO A 119 -15.59 -0.64 -16.69
C PRO A 119 -16.99 -0.26 -17.19
N LYS A 120 -18.04 -0.95 -16.69
CA LYS A 120 -19.43 -0.73 -17.10
C LYS A 120 -20.11 0.36 -16.27
N LEU A 121 -19.52 0.82 -15.17
CA LEU A 121 -20.09 1.88 -14.36
C LEU A 121 -20.16 3.20 -15.16
N PRO A 122 -21.31 3.90 -15.18
CA PRO A 122 -21.47 5.14 -15.96
C PRO A 122 -20.43 6.21 -15.61
N ILE A 123 -20.08 6.32 -14.33
CA ILE A 123 -19.09 7.30 -13.86
C ILE A 123 -17.67 6.96 -14.35
N VAL A 124 -17.30 5.68 -14.39
CA VAL A 124 -16.00 5.22 -14.90
C VAL A 124 -15.90 5.47 -16.41
N LYS A 125 -16.98 5.18 -17.16
CA LYS A 125 -17.06 5.51 -18.59
C LYS A 125 -16.92 7.00 -18.84
N TYR A 126 -17.58 7.83 -18.04
CA TYR A 126 -17.48 9.28 -18.16
C TYR A 126 -16.03 9.77 -18.01
N TYR A 127 -15.33 9.38 -16.95
CA TYR A 127 -13.95 9.80 -16.73
C TYR A 127 -12.99 9.25 -17.78
N ARG A 128 -13.15 7.99 -18.22
CA ARG A 128 -12.34 7.41 -19.30
C ARG A 128 -12.56 8.12 -20.63
N SER A 129 -13.80 8.47 -20.98
CA SER A 129 -14.10 9.24 -22.19
C SER A 129 -13.53 10.66 -22.12
N LYS A 130 -13.62 11.31 -20.95
CA LYS A 130 -13.01 12.62 -20.71
C LYS A 130 -11.49 12.56 -20.90
N ALA A 131 -10.82 11.58 -20.27
CA ALA A 131 -9.38 11.39 -20.43
C ALA A 131 -8.99 11.12 -21.90
N ALA A 132 -9.80 10.37 -22.64
CA ALA A 132 -9.58 10.14 -24.07
C ALA A 132 -9.67 11.44 -24.89
N SER A 133 -10.67 12.29 -24.61
CA SER A 133 -10.79 13.61 -25.26
C SER A 133 -9.66 14.58 -24.92
N GLU A 134 -8.94 14.33 -23.82
CA GLU A 134 -7.75 15.08 -23.41
C GLU A 134 -6.44 14.47 -23.97
N GLY A 135 -6.54 13.49 -24.88
CA GLY A 135 -5.40 12.87 -25.57
C GLY A 135 -4.85 11.60 -24.91
N SER A 136 -5.57 11.00 -23.95
CA SER A 136 -5.13 9.74 -23.31
C SER A 136 -5.27 8.55 -24.26
N LYS A 137 -4.15 7.88 -24.57
CA LYS A 137 -4.15 6.64 -25.35
C LYS A 137 -4.38 5.39 -24.49
N THR A 138 -4.12 5.47 -23.18
CA THR A 138 -4.20 4.32 -22.27
C THR A 138 -5.62 3.85 -22.01
N VAL A 139 -6.62 4.72 -22.18
CA VAL A 139 -8.03 4.42 -21.91
C VAL A 139 -8.79 3.81 -23.10
N SER A 140 -8.13 3.59 -24.25
CA SER A 140 -8.78 3.11 -25.47
C SER A 140 -9.33 1.69 -25.34
N ALA A 141 -8.51 0.76 -24.84
CA ALA A 141 -8.93 -0.62 -24.55
C ALA A 141 -9.98 -0.67 -23.44
N ASP A 142 -9.85 0.20 -22.44
CA ASP A 142 -10.75 0.34 -21.30
C ASP A 142 -12.16 0.82 -21.70
N LEU A 143 -12.24 1.75 -22.65
CA LEU A 143 -13.50 2.22 -23.23
C LEU A 143 -14.18 1.11 -24.04
N ALA A 144 -13.41 0.36 -24.83
CA ALA A 144 -13.91 -0.78 -25.57
C ALA A 144 -14.49 -1.85 -24.63
N ALA A 145 -13.81 -2.15 -23.51
CA ALA A 145 -14.31 -3.03 -22.46
C ALA A 145 -15.60 -2.51 -21.79
N GLY A 146 -15.72 -1.18 -21.65
CA GLY A 146 -16.94 -0.50 -21.21
C GLY A 146 -18.08 -0.49 -22.24
N GLY A 147 -17.87 -1.03 -23.45
CA GLY A 147 -18.87 -1.06 -24.53
C GLY A 147 -18.94 0.22 -25.36
N ILE A 148 -17.96 1.11 -25.25
CA ILE A 148 -17.84 2.32 -26.07
C ILE A 148 -16.83 2.01 -27.19
N ARG A 149 -17.33 1.70 -28.39
CA ARG A 149 -16.51 1.35 -29.57
C ARG A 149 -16.15 2.55 -30.45
N THR A 150 -16.74 3.71 -30.17
CA THR A 150 -16.62 4.94 -30.96
C THR A 150 -16.60 6.12 -30.01
N LEU A 151 -15.46 6.77 -29.88
CA LEU A 151 -15.49 8.21 -29.62
C LEU A 151 -16.12 8.85 -30.87
N PRO A 152 -17.02 9.83 -30.76
CA PRO A 152 -17.17 10.76 -31.85
C PRO A 152 -15.77 11.31 -32.10
N GLN A 153 -15.23 11.06 -33.29
CA GLN A 153 -14.22 11.97 -33.81
C GLN A 153 -14.91 13.33 -33.79
N ILE A 154 -14.62 14.13 -32.77
CA ILE A 154 -14.77 15.57 -32.93
C ILE A 154 -13.66 15.92 -33.90
N GLU A 155 -13.95 15.80 -35.20
CA GLU A 155 -13.29 16.53 -36.27
C GLU A 155 -13.61 18.04 -36.10
N ALA A 156 -13.41 18.58 -34.90
CA ALA A 156 -13.23 20.02 -34.76
C ALA A 156 -11.73 20.20 -34.88
N GLU A 157 -11.30 20.99 -35.86
CA GLU A 157 -9.94 21.54 -35.98
C GLU A 157 -9.30 21.68 -34.58
N GLU A 158 -8.51 20.67 -34.18
CA GLU A 158 -7.97 20.62 -32.83
C GLU A 158 -6.81 21.61 -32.78
N ASP A 159 -7.02 22.73 -32.08
CA ASP A 159 -5.97 23.71 -31.80
C ASP A 159 -4.76 22.97 -31.18
N PRO A 160 -3.59 22.92 -31.86
CA PRO A 160 -2.42 22.20 -31.39
C PRO A 160 -1.94 22.68 -30.00
N LYS A 161 -2.37 23.86 -29.54
CA LYS A 161 -2.09 24.37 -28.19
C LYS A 161 -2.92 23.70 -27.07
N LYS A 162 -4.08 23.11 -27.37
CA LYS A 162 -4.90 22.39 -26.36
C LYS A 162 -4.32 21.02 -25.98
N LEU A 163 -3.52 20.43 -26.86
CA LEU A 163 -2.87 19.12 -26.68
C LEU A 163 -1.48 19.19 -26.07
N GLU A 164 -0.95 20.39 -25.77
CA GLU A 164 0.34 20.51 -25.12
C GLU A 164 0.26 19.87 -23.73
N ARG A 165 0.96 18.74 -23.58
CA ARG A 165 0.99 17.89 -22.40
C ARG A 165 2.38 18.00 -21.79
N LEU A 166 2.44 18.19 -20.48
CA LEU A 166 3.69 18.13 -19.76
C LEU A 166 4.34 16.75 -19.92
N SER A 167 5.65 16.75 -20.13
CA SER A 167 6.43 15.53 -20.10
C SER A 167 6.48 14.95 -18.68
N ASN A 168 6.75 13.65 -18.55
CA ASN A 168 6.88 13.01 -17.24
C ASN A 168 7.98 13.66 -16.39
N LYS A 169 9.00 14.25 -17.03
CA LYS A 169 10.07 14.97 -16.33
C LYS A 169 9.58 16.30 -15.76
N GLU A 170 8.83 17.07 -16.53
CA GLU A 170 8.25 18.34 -16.06
C GLU A 170 7.22 18.08 -14.95
N LEU A 171 6.34 17.10 -15.11
CA LEU A 171 5.40 16.68 -14.07
C LEU A 171 6.10 16.30 -12.77
N LEU A 172 7.21 15.56 -12.87
CA LEU A 172 7.99 15.19 -11.69
C LEU A 172 8.67 16.40 -11.05
N LEU A 173 9.24 17.30 -11.86
CA LEU A 173 9.91 18.49 -11.34
C LEU A 173 8.92 19.43 -10.62
N GLU A 174 7.70 19.58 -11.14
CA GLU A 174 6.64 20.40 -10.52
C GLU A 174 6.05 19.78 -9.23
N ASN A 175 6.21 18.46 -9.05
CA ASN A 175 5.63 17.70 -7.94
C ASN A 175 6.69 16.90 -7.16
N ILE A 176 7.94 17.35 -7.20
CA ILE A 176 9.06 16.67 -6.56
C ILE A 176 8.91 16.65 -5.04
N ASP A 177 8.26 17.68 -4.48
CA ASP A 177 7.85 17.76 -3.09
C ASP A 177 6.94 16.59 -2.72
N TYR A 178 5.84 16.38 -3.45
CA TYR A 178 4.91 15.27 -3.22
C TYR A 178 5.57 13.90 -3.41
N ALA A 179 6.42 13.77 -4.43
CA ALA A 179 7.13 12.52 -4.70
C ALA A 179 8.10 12.17 -3.55
N PHE A 180 8.87 13.15 -3.09
CA PHE A 180 9.79 12.97 -1.98
C PHE A 180 9.07 12.77 -0.64
N ASP A 181 7.98 13.49 -0.42
CA ASP A 181 7.09 13.34 0.73
C ASP A 181 6.58 11.90 0.85
N LEU A 182 6.11 11.32 -0.26
CA LEU A 182 5.64 9.93 -0.29
C LEU A 182 6.77 8.93 -0.06
N PHE A 183 7.94 9.16 -0.68
CA PHE A 183 9.13 8.36 -0.44
C PHE A 183 9.51 8.36 1.05
N LEU A 184 9.59 9.54 1.68
CA LEU A 184 9.92 9.69 3.09
C LEU A 184 8.89 9.04 4.02
N ILE A 185 7.59 9.13 3.68
CA ILE A 185 6.54 8.46 4.46
C ILE A 185 6.86 6.98 4.59
N TYR A 186 7.15 6.32 3.47
CA TYR A 186 7.35 4.87 3.42
C TYR A 186 8.75 4.44 3.88
N VAL A 187 9.79 5.26 3.66
CA VAL A 187 11.12 5.04 4.25
C VAL A 187 11.02 4.94 5.77
N LEU A 188 10.41 5.93 6.41
CA LEU A 188 10.29 5.96 7.86
C LEU A 188 9.40 4.83 8.38
N THR A 189 8.25 4.61 7.73
CA THR A 189 7.33 3.58 8.20
C THR A 189 7.96 2.20 8.12
N LEU A 190 8.61 1.87 7.00
CA LEU A 190 9.14 0.53 6.78
C LEU A 190 10.53 0.30 7.38
N SER A 191 11.22 1.35 7.81
CA SER A 191 12.41 1.20 8.65
C SER A 191 12.08 0.88 10.11
N ILE A 192 10.81 0.95 10.53
CA ILE A 192 10.36 0.65 11.90
C ILE A 192 9.42 -0.55 11.90
N PHE A 193 8.46 -0.56 10.97
CA PHE A 193 7.40 -1.56 10.90
C PHE A 193 7.59 -2.51 9.70
N PRO A 194 7.49 -3.84 9.88
CA PRO A 194 7.30 -4.58 11.13
C PRO A 194 8.62 -5.06 11.78
N GLY A 195 9.75 -5.01 11.08
CA GLY A 195 10.99 -5.74 11.44
C GLY A 195 11.50 -5.41 12.84
N PHE A 196 11.89 -4.16 13.07
CA PHE A 196 12.27 -3.66 14.40
C PHE A 196 11.22 -4.00 15.49
N LEU A 197 9.93 -3.86 15.18
CA LEU A 197 8.86 -4.11 16.15
C LEU A 197 8.71 -5.61 16.53
N SER A 198 8.98 -6.53 15.60
CA SER A 198 8.91 -7.96 15.84
C SER A 198 10.13 -8.55 16.53
N GLU A 199 11.32 -7.99 16.27
CA GLU A 199 12.58 -8.62 16.69
C GLU A 199 13.22 -7.92 17.89
N ASP A 200 13.01 -6.61 18.05
CA ASP A 200 14.01 -5.80 18.74
C ASP A 200 13.59 -5.18 20.08
N THR A 201 12.35 -5.43 20.48
CA THR A 201 11.71 -4.69 21.57
C THR A 201 11.89 -5.32 22.96
N GLY A 202 12.58 -6.45 23.10
CA GLY A 202 12.90 -7.07 24.38
C GLY A 202 11.80 -8.01 24.92
N SER A 203 11.78 -8.23 26.24
CA SER A 203 10.84 -9.15 26.90
C SER A 203 9.51 -8.47 27.24
N HIS A 204 8.40 -9.00 26.74
CA HIS A 204 7.06 -8.45 26.94
C HIS A 204 6.11 -9.45 27.57
N SER A 205 5.10 -8.97 28.32
CA SER A 205 4.12 -9.88 28.93
C SER A 205 3.21 -10.56 27.89
N LEU A 206 3.10 -9.98 26.69
CA LEU A 206 2.35 -10.56 25.57
C LEU A 206 3.08 -11.73 24.89
N GLY A 207 4.37 -11.95 25.17
CA GLY A 207 5.14 -13.06 24.61
C GLY A 207 4.98 -13.18 23.08
N ALA A 208 4.63 -14.37 22.60
CA ALA A 208 4.45 -14.64 21.17
C ALA A 208 3.27 -13.86 20.52
N TRP A 209 2.39 -13.22 21.30
CA TRP A 209 1.29 -12.40 20.79
C TRP A 209 1.70 -10.96 20.47
N TYR A 210 2.85 -10.53 21.01
CA TYR A 210 3.28 -9.14 20.96
C TYR A 210 3.37 -8.58 19.54
N ALA A 211 4.12 -9.23 18.65
CA ALA A 211 4.28 -8.79 17.27
C ALA A 211 2.93 -8.78 16.51
N LEU A 212 2.06 -9.76 16.76
CA LEU A 212 0.74 -9.82 16.13
C LEU A 212 -0.16 -8.65 16.56
N VAL A 213 -0.12 -8.30 17.85
CA VAL A 213 -0.85 -7.13 18.36
C VAL A 213 -0.32 -5.85 17.75
N LEU A 214 1.01 -5.65 17.69
CA LEU A 214 1.58 -4.46 17.06
C LEU A 214 1.21 -4.32 15.58
N ILE A 215 1.27 -5.43 14.82
CA ILE A 215 0.85 -5.47 13.41
C ILE A 215 -0.64 -5.14 13.26
N ALA A 216 -1.49 -5.72 14.11
CA ALA A 216 -2.92 -5.43 14.08
C ALA A 216 -3.19 -3.96 14.40
N MET A 217 -2.53 -3.40 15.42
CA MET A 217 -2.68 -2.01 15.81
C MET A 217 -2.22 -1.07 14.69
N TYR A 218 -1.05 -1.31 14.10
CA TYR A 218 -0.59 -0.54 12.93
C TYR A 218 -1.62 -0.55 11.80
N ASN A 219 -2.11 -1.73 11.40
CA ASN A 219 -3.04 -1.85 10.27
C ASN A 219 -4.41 -1.21 10.54
N VAL A 220 -4.96 -1.38 11.75
CA VAL A 220 -6.22 -0.73 12.15
C VAL A 220 -6.10 0.79 12.09
N TRP A 221 -5.02 1.34 12.65
CA TRP A 221 -4.82 2.78 12.66
C TRP A 221 -4.44 3.34 11.28
N ASP A 222 -3.72 2.59 10.44
CA ASP A 222 -3.52 2.95 9.01
C ASP A 222 -4.86 3.02 8.27
N PHE A 223 -5.74 2.03 8.48
CA PHE A 223 -7.09 2.05 7.92
C PHE A 223 -7.88 3.27 8.39
N ILE A 224 -7.89 3.57 9.70
CA ILE A 224 -8.54 4.77 10.24
C ILE A 224 -7.95 6.04 9.60
N GLY A 225 -6.62 6.14 9.52
CA GLY A 225 -5.92 7.29 8.95
C GLY A 225 -6.31 7.57 7.50
N ARG A 226 -6.42 6.52 6.67
CA ARG A 226 -6.86 6.66 5.27
C ARG A 226 -8.29 7.15 5.14
N ASN A 227 -9.13 6.94 6.15
CA ASN A 227 -10.52 7.41 6.18
C ASN A 227 -10.70 8.82 6.75
N ILE A 228 -9.71 9.37 7.48
CA ILE A 228 -9.77 10.75 8.00
C ILE A 228 -9.99 11.77 6.88
N HIS A 229 -9.44 11.51 5.68
CA HIS A 229 -9.61 12.39 4.52
C HIS A 229 -11.09 12.60 4.12
N LEU A 230 -12.01 11.70 4.49
CA LEU A 230 -13.44 11.88 4.24
C LEU A 230 -14.04 13.06 5.04
N ILE A 231 -13.40 13.43 6.14
CA ILE A 231 -13.80 14.56 6.98
C ILE A 231 -13.20 15.83 6.37
N LYS A 232 -14.03 16.63 5.67
CA LYS A 232 -13.59 17.81 4.91
C LYS A 232 -12.74 18.81 5.73
N SER A 233 -13.04 18.99 7.01
CA SER A 233 -12.31 19.91 7.90
C SER A 233 -10.90 19.44 8.25
N LEU A 234 -10.60 18.16 8.06
CA LEU A 234 -9.31 17.55 8.34
C LEU A 234 -8.53 17.26 7.04
N LYS A 235 -8.97 17.77 5.88
CA LYS A 235 -8.19 17.66 4.65
C LYS A 235 -6.98 18.59 4.70
N LEU A 236 -5.79 18.00 4.64
CA LEU A 236 -4.55 18.76 4.57
C LEU A 236 -4.15 18.96 3.11
N GLU A 237 -4.39 20.16 2.58
CA GLU A 237 -4.11 20.48 1.17
C GLU A 237 -2.86 21.37 0.98
N SER A 238 -2.37 21.99 2.05
CA SER A 238 -1.19 22.86 1.97
C SER A 238 0.08 22.04 1.82
N ARG A 239 0.75 22.16 0.66
CA ARG A 239 2.05 21.52 0.34
C ARG A 239 3.06 21.70 1.47
N LYS A 240 3.26 22.93 1.94
CA LYS A 240 4.23 23.24 3.01
C LYS A 240 3.92 22.55 4.33
N VAL A 241 2.64 22.52 4.72
CA VAL A 241 2.23 21.89 5.97
C VAL A 241 2.32 20.36 5.87
N LEU A 242 2.03 19.81 4.69
CA LEU A 242 2.16 18.39 4.40
C LEU A 242 3.62 17.94 4.53
N THR A 243 4.54 18.61 3.84
CA THR A 243 5.99 18.33 3.94
C THR A 243 6.48 18.48 5.38
N LEU A 244 6.07 19.54 6.10
CA LEU A 244 6.43 19.73 7.49
C LEU A 244 5.91 18.60 8.39
N ALA A 245 4.66 18.17 8.21
CA ALA A 245 4.08 17.06 8.95
C ALA A 245 4.84 15.75 8.69
N ILE A 246 5.23 15.48 7.44
CA ILE A 246 6.00 14.29 7.07
C ILE A 246 7.40 14.31 7.68
N LEU A 247 8.11 15.44 7.57
CA LEU A 247 9.42 15.61 8.21
C LEU A 247 9.34 15.45 9.74
N SER A 248 8.27 15.95 10.36
CA SER A 248 8.07 15.79 11.81
C SER A 248 7.91 14.33 12.24
N ARG A 249 7.47 13.43 11.34
CA ARG A 249 7.37 11.99 11.67
C ARG A 249 8.73 11.37 11.98
N PHE A 250 9.85 11.92 11.50
CA PHE A 250 11.17 11.40 11.84
C PHE A 250 11.50 11.51 13.34
N LEU A 251 10.77 12.33 14.10
CA LEU A 251 10.81 12.33 15.57
C LEU A 251 10.32 11.00 16.18
N LEU A 252 9.60 10.17 15.41
CA LEU A 252 9.23 8.82 15.84
C LEU A 252 10.45 7.91 15.99
N ILE A 253 11.52 8.07 15.20
CA ILE A 253 12.73 7.23 15.31
C ILE A 253 13.32 7.31 16.73
N PRO A 254 13.71 8.48 17.27
CA PRO A 254 14.20 8.55 18.64
C PRO A 254 13.13 8.12 19.65
N ALA A 255 11.84 8.41 19.42
CA ALA A 255 10.77 7.97 20.31
C ALA A 255 10.71 6.43 20.43
N PHE A 256 10.70 5.71 19.30
CA PHE A 256 10.73 4.24 19.26
C PHE A 256 12.00 3.68 19.92
N TYR A 257 13.16 4.29 19.68
CA TYR A 257 14.41 3.90 20.32
C TYR A 257 14.36 4.03 21.85
N PHE A 258 13.87 5.16 22.37
CA PHE A 258 13.72 5.36 23.81
C PHE A 258 12.67 4.41 24.41
N THR A 259 11.53 4.22 23.73
CA THR A 259 10.47 3.32 24.19
C THR A 259 10.95 1.87 24.26
N ALA A 260 11.72 1.39 23.28
CA ALA A 260 12.26 0.03 23.29
C ALA A 260 13.24 -0.24 24.45
N LYS A 261 13.89 0.80 25.00
CA LYS A 261 14.86 0.66 26.08
C LYS A 261 14.31 0.91 27.47
N TYR A 262 13.36 1.84 27.59
CA TYR A 262 13.00 2.42 28.89
C TYR A 262 11.50 2.37 29.19
N ALA A 263 10.65 2.00 28.24
CA ALA A 263 9.20 2.02 28.41
C ALA A 263 8.58 0.63 28.28
N ASP A 264 7.33 0.53 28.71
CA ASP A 264 6.55 -0.71 28.60
C ASP A 264 5.93 -0.91 27.20
N GLN A 265 5.39 -2.12 27.00
CA GLN A 265 4.68 -2.53 25.79
C GLN A 265 3.50 -1.62 25.39
N GLY A 266 2.84 -0.96 26.34
CA GLY A 266 1.71 -0.06 26.08
C GLY A 266 2.14 1.18 25.32
N TRP A 267 3.28 1.76 25.67
CA TRP A 267 3.88 2.87 24.92
C TRP A 267 4.30 2.44 23.52
N MET A 268 4.81 1.22 23.35
CA MET A 268 5.14 0.70 22.01
C MET A 268 3.89 0.54 21.13
N ILE A 269 2.79 0.02 21.71
CA ILE A 269 1.50 -0.09 21.03
C ILE A 269 0.98 1.30 20.62
N MET A 270 1.11 2.29 21.51
CA MET A 270 0.70 3.66 21.22
C MET A 270 1.51 4.29 20.08
N LEU A 271 2.85 4.18 20.10
CA LEU A 271 3.69 4.70 19.02
C LEU A 271 3.42 3.99 17.69
N THR A 272 3.23 2.67 17.72
CA THR A 272 2.86 1.87 16.54
C THR A 272 1.52 2.29 15.95
N SER A 273 0.55 2.59 16.83
CA SER A 273 -0.76 3.14 16.44
C SER A 273 -0.63 4.51 15.76
N LEU A 274 0.18 5.41 16.33
CA LEU A 274 0.45 6.73 15.75
C LEU A 274 1.21 6.62 14.41
N LEU A 275 2.13 5.67 14.30
CA LEU A 275 2.85 5.38 13.06
C LEU A 275 1.89 4.98 11.95
N GLY A 276 0.96 4.05 12.22
CA GLY A 276 -0.08 3.63 11.28
C GLY A 276 -1.02 4.78 10.91
N LEU A 277 -1.56 5.48 11.90
CA LEU A 277 -2.49 6.60 11.69
C LEU A 277 -1.89 7.68 10.77
N THR A 278 -0.66 8.11 11.06
CA THR A 278 0.03 9.15 10.28
C THR A 278 0.44 8.64 8.90
N ASN A 279 0.82 7.36 8.76
CA ASN A 279 1.14 6.75 7.48
C ASN A 279 -0.07 6.80 6.52
N GLY A 280 -1.21 6.29 6.98
CA GLY A 280 -2.43 6.23 6.17
C GLY A 280 -2.96 7.62 5.81
N TYR A 281 -3.04 8.52 6.80
CA TYR A 281 -3.57 9.87 6.60
C TYR A 281 -2.74 10.70 5.62
N LEU A 282 -1.41 10.78 5.81
CA LEU A 282 -0.56 11.60 4.96
C LEU A 282 -0.41 11.01 3.56
N THR A 283 -0.37 9.68 3.41
CA THR A 283 -0.38 9.01 2.10
C THR A 283 -1.57 9.44 1.26
N VAL A 284 -2.78 9.41 1.84
CA VAL A 284 -3.99 9.84 1.12
C VAL A 284 -3.93 11.34 0.80
N CYS A 285 -3.44 12.18 1.72
CA CYS A 285 -3.32 13.62 1.44
C CYS A 285 -2.39 13.91 0.26
N VAL A 286 -1.24 13.23 0.16
CA VAL A 286 -0.32 13.36 -0.98
C VAL A 286 -0.99 12.90 -2.27
N LEU A 287 -1.46 11.64 -2.30
CA LEU A 287 -1.98 11.00 -3.52
C LEU A 287 -3.26 11.66 -4.06
N THR A 288 -4.07 12.28 -3.21
CA THR A 288 -5.28 13.00 -3.63
C THR A 288 -5.03 14.46 -3.98
N SER A 289 -3.95 15.07 -3.49
CA SER A 289 -3.65 16.49 -3.74
C SER A 289 -2.77 16.69 -4.97
N ALA A 290 -1.77 15.83 -5.17
CA ALA A 290 -0.79 16.00 -6.25
C ALA A 290 -1.39 16.00 -7.66
N PRO A 291 -2.37 15.13 -8.02
CA PRO A 291 -2.97 15.15 -9.36
C PRO A 291 -3.90 16.35 -9.61
N LYS A 292 -4.28 17.15 -8.61
CA LYS A 292 -5.24 18.24 -8.81
C LYS A 292 -4.67 19.31 -9.75
N GLY A 293 -5.48 19.73 -10.73
CA GLY A 293 -5.12 20.81 -11.66
C GLY A 293 -4.46 20.37 -12.97
N TYR A 294 -4.12 19.08 -13.10
CA TYR A 294 -3.57 18.49 -14.32
C TYR A 294 -4.65 17.88 -15.23
N LYS A 295 -4.33 17.65 -16.51
CA LYS A 295 -5.20 16.92 -17.45
C LYS A 295 -5.21 15.43 -17.13
N GLY A 296 -6.23 14.69 -17.55
CA GLY A 296 -6.36 13.25 -17.26
C GLY A 296 -5.13 12.39 -17.62
N PRO A 297 -4.50 12.55 -18.81
CA PRO A 297 -3.27 11.83 -19.13
C PRO A 297 -2.10 12.17 -18.19
N GLU A 298 -2.00 13.42 -17.73
CA GLU A 298 -0.96 13.90 -16.81
C GLU A 298 -1.21 13.40 -15.39
N GLN A 299 -2.46 13.41 -14.94
CA GLN A 299 -2.89 12.85 -13.67
C GLN A 299 -2.59 11.35 -13.59
N ASN A 300 -2.87 10.60 -14.67
CA ASN A 300 -2.50 9.18 -14.76
C ASN A 300 -0.98 8.99 -14.67
N ALA A 301 -0.20 9.75 -15.44
CA ALA A 301 1.26 9.68 -15.41
C ALA A 301 1.81 10.04 -14.02
N LEU A 302 1.28 11.08 -13.38
CA LEU A 302 1.69 11.52 -12.05
C LEU A 302 1.34 10.49 -10.98
N GLY A 303 0.16 9.87 -11.02
CA GLY A 303 -0.20 8.78 -10.11
C GLY A 303 0.76 7.59 -10.19
N ASN A 304 1.18 7.21 -11.41
CA ASN A 304 2.21 6.19 -11.61
C ASN A 304 3.58 6.61 -11.07
N LEU A 305 4.00 7.86 -11.33
CA LEU A 305 5.26 8.40 -10.80
C LEU A 305 5.28 8.42 -9.27
N LEU A 306 4.20 8.86 -8.62
CA LEU A 306 4.09 8.84 -7.16
C LEU A 306 4.18 7.42 -6.62
N THR A 307 3.53 6.45 -7.29
CA THR A 307 3.64 5.02 -6.89
C THR A 307 5.07 4.50 -7.01
N LEU A 308 5.85 4.94 -8.01
CA LEU A 308 7.27 4.59 -8.10
C LEU A 308 8.06 5.10 -6.87
N PHE A 309 7.82 6.34 -6.43
CA PHE A 309 8.47 6.88 -5.23
C PHE A 309 8.01 6.20 -3.95
N LEU A 310 6.73 5.83 -3.86
CA LEU A 310 6.20 5.00 -2.78
C LEU A 310 6.95 3.67 -2.68
N LEU A 311 7.08 2.95 -3.79
CA LEU A 311 7.78 1.65 -3.85
C LEU A 311 9.28 1.79 -3.58
N GLY A 312 9.90 2.86 -4.09
CA GLY A 312 11.28 3.21 -3.75
C GLY A 312 11.46 3.45 -2.25
N GLY A 313 10.49 4.11 -1.62
CA GLY A 313 10.49 4.35 -0.18
C GLY A 313 10.30 3.07 0.63
N ILE A 314 9.44 2.16 0.19
CA ILE A 314 9.30 0.81 0.76
C ILE A 314 10.64 0.07 0.73
N PHE A 315 11.28 -0.01 -0.44
CA PHE A 315 12.56 -0.70 -0.61
C PHE A 315 13.67 -0.11 0.29
N ALA A 316 13.80 1.22 0.28
CA ALA A 316 14.78 1.91 1.10
C ALA A 316 14.49 1.74 2.61
N GLY A 317 13.22 1.83 3.02
CA GLY A 317 12.79 1.63 4.41
C GLY A 317 13.13 0.23 4.92
N VAL A 318 12.77 -0.82 4.18
CA VAL A 318 13.11 -2.22 4.53
C VAL A 318 14.63 -2.42 4.63
N THR A 319 15.41 -1.78 3.75
CA THR A 319 16.88 -1.85 3.82
C THR A 319 17.41 -1.14 5.08
N LEU A 320 16.79 -0.04 5.49
CA LEU A 320 17.19 0.73 6.67
C LEU A 320 16.74 0.10 7.99
N ASP A 321 15.77 -0.81 7.98
CA ASP A 321 15.34 -1.58 9.16
C ASP A 321 16.52 -2.33 9.82
N TRP A 322 17.47 -2.82 9.00
CA TRP A 322 18.71 -3.45 9.47
C TRP A 322 19.57 -2.55 10.37
N LEU A 323 19.44 -1.23 10.26
CA LEU A 323 20.20 -0.30 11.11
C LEU A 323 19.84 -0.45 12.59
N TRP A 324 18.63 -0.92 12.92
CA TRP A 324 18.23 -1.18 14.29
C TRP A 324 18.96 -2.36 14.93
N LEU A 325 19.45 -3.29 14.10
CA LEU A 325 20.20 -4.47 14.55
C LEU A 325 21.69 -4.15 14.80
N ILE A 326 22.18 -3.01 14.31
CA ILE A 326 23.59 -2.63 14.45
C ILE A 326 23.92 -2.37 15.93
N GLY A 327 24.94 -3.07 16.43
CA GLY A 327 25.41 -2.95 17.82
C GLY A 327 24.79 -3.97 18.79
N LYS A 328 23.93 -4.88 18.31
CA LYS A 328 23.33 -5.94 19.14
C LYS A 328 24.13 -7.23 19.27
N GLY A 329 25.33 -7.31 18.66
CA GLY A 329 26.27 -8.42 18.84
C GLY A 329 25.67 -9.76 18.39
N TRP A 330 25.78 -10.04 17.09
CA TRP A 330 25.48 -11.36 16.52
C TRP A 330 26.74 -12.22 16.53
#